data_AF-A0A3B8UCW0-F1
#
_entry.id   AF-A0A3B8UCW0-F1
#
_cell.length_a   1.000
_cell.length_b   1.000
_cell.length_c   1.000
_cell.angle_alpha   90.00
_cell.angle_beta   90.00
_cell.angle_gamma   90.00
#
_symmetry.space_group_name_H-M   'P 1'
#
loop_
_entity.id
_entity.type
_entity.pdbx_description
1 polymer ?
#
loop_
_entity_poly.entity_id
_entity_poly.type
_entity_poly.pdbx_seq_one_letter_code
_entity_poly.pdbx_strand_id
1 'polypeptide(L)'
;MKGYSSVKKIICVLLTVLILICTCTACASGGGNNEPGKTMPDFTVTLSDNTSVSLSELLAENDLVVLNVFATWCGPCEIEFPDMEKVY
;
A
#
# COMPACT_ATOMS: atom_id res chain seq x y z
N MET A 1 -41.98 0.99 -35.51
CA MET A 1 -40.93 0.52 -34.58
C MET A 1 -39.78 1.54 -34.42
N LYS A 2 -40.05 2.84 -34.21
CA LYS A 2 -39.03 3.89 -34.05
C LYS A 2 -38.70 4.24 -32.58
N GLY A 3 -39.53 3.82 -31.61
CA GLY A 3 -39.37 4.18 -30.20
C GLY A 3 -38.27 3.41 -29.45
N TYR A 4 -38.01 2.16 -29.82
CA TYR A 4 -37.06 1.27 -29.13
C TYR A 4 -35.59 1.74 -29.25
N SER A 5 -35.22 2.41 -30.36
CA SER A 5 -33.86 2.89 -30.59
C SER A 5 -33.52 4.12 -29.73
N SER A 6 -34.47 5.03 -29.53
CA SER A 6 -34.28 6.23 -28.70
C SER A 6 -34.24 5.90 -27.21
N VAL A 7 -35.05 4.94 -26.76
CA VAL A 7 -35.04 4.45 -25.38
C VAL A 7 -33.72 3.74 -25.05
N LYS A 8 -33.17 2.94 -25.97
CA LYS A 8 -31.85 2.29 -25.79
C LYS A 8 -30.70 3.30 -25.63
N LYS A 9 -30.72 4.39 -26.40
CA LYS A 9 -29.70 5.45 -26.29
C LYS A 9 -29.78 6.19 -24.95
N ILE A 10 -30.99 6.52 -24.51
CA ILE A 10 -31.20 7.19 -23.22
C ILE A 10 -30.77 6.28 -22.06
N ILE A 11 -31.12 4.99 -22.11
CA ILE A 11 -30.69 4.01 -21.10
C ILE A 11 -29.17 3.85 -21.09
N CYS A 12 -28.52 3.75 -22.26
CA CYS A 12 -27.06 3.69 -22.34
C CYS A 12 -26.40 4.95 -21.76
N VAL A 13 -26.92 6.14 -22.07
CA VAL A 13 -26.37 7.41 -21.57
C VAL A 13 -26.53 7.50 -20.05
N LEU A 14 -27.70 7.15 -19.50
CA LEU A 14 -27.93 7.15 -18.05
C LEU A 14 -27.05 6.13 -17.32
N LEU A 15 -26.82 4.95 -17.89
CA LEU A 15 -25.91 3.94 -17.33
C LEU A 15 -24.45 4.41 -17.36
N THR A 16 -24.00 5.06 -18.44
CA THR A 16 -22.63 5.59 -18.51
C THR A 16 -22.38 6.74 -17.53
N VAL A 17 -23.39 7.59 -17.30
CA VAL A 17 -23.29 8.70 -16.34
C VAL A 17 -23.28 8.19 -14.90
N LEU A 18 -24.07 7.16 -14.59
CA LEU A 18 -24.10 6.54 -13.26
C LEU A 18 -22.75 5.88 -12.90
N ILE A 19 -22.09 5.26 -13.88
CA ILE A 19 -20.76 4.66 -13.70
C ILE A 19 -19.68 5.73 -13.48
N LEU A 20 -19.76 6.85 -14.21
CA LEU A 20 -18.82 7.97 -14.08
C LEU A 20 -18.94 8.70 -12.71
N ILE A 21 -20.15 8.74 -12.14
CA ILE A 21 -20.39 9.33 -10.80
C ILE A 21 -19.80 8.43 -9.69
N CYS A 22 -19.76 7.11 -9.90
CA CYS A 22 -19.28 6.16 -8.90
C CYS A 22 -17.74 6.17 -8.76
N THR A 23 -17.00 6.65 -9.76
CA THR A 23 -15.53 6.70 -9.74
C THR A 23 -14.95 7.90 -8.98
N CYS A 24 -15.78 8.83 -8.50
CA CYS A 24 -15.32 10.06 -7.83
C CYS A 24 -15.23 9.93 -6.29
N THR A 25 -15.83 8.90 -5.68
CA THR A 25 -16.02 8.84 -4.21
C THR A 25 -15.02 7.93 -3.49
N ALA A 26 -13.99 7.42 -4.17
CA ALA A 26 -13.06 6.42 -3.60
C ALA A 26 -11.68 6.94 -3.19
N CYS A 27 -11.51 8.25 -2.94
CA CYS A 27 -10.23 8.82 -2.50
C CYS A 27 -10.35 9.46 -1.11
N ALA A 28 -10.43 8.64 -0.07
CA ALA A 28 -10.14 9.08 1.29
C ALA A 28 -9.60 7.90 2.11
N SER A 29 -8.29 7.66 2.02
CA SER A 29 -7.57 6.82 2.97
C SER A 29 -6.45 7.66 3.61
N GLY A 30 -6.65 8.03 4.87
CA GLY A 30 -5.65 8.72 5.69
C GLY A 30 -4.53 7.75 6.09
N GLY A 31 -3.31 8.02 5.64
CA GLY A 31 -2.10 7.34 6.12
C GLY A 31 -1.51 8.10 7.31
N GLY A 32 -1.11 7.39 8.37
CA GLY A 32 -0.48 7.98 9.55
C GLY A 32 0.87 8.64 9.23
N ASN A 33 1.12 9.79 9.87
CA ASN A 33 2.33 10.58 9.66
C ASN A 33 3.48 10.00 10.49
N ASN A 34 4.41 9.28 9.86
CA ASN A 34 5.67 8.89 10.50
C ASN A 34 6.67 10.04 10.35
N GLU A 35 6.98 10.71 11.45
CA GLU A 35 7.89 11.86 11.47
C GLU A 35 9.21 11.47 12.14
N PRO A 36 10.37 11.99 11.68
CA PRO A 36 11.64 11.75 12.36
C PRO A 36 11.59 12.13 13.85
N GLY A 37 12.14 11.28 14.70
CA GLY A 37 12.15 11.48 16.15
C GLY A 37 10.89 11.03 16.88
N LYS A 38 9.82 10.62 16.17
CA LYS A 38 8.71 9.90 16.80
C LYS A 38 9.07 8.43 16.99
N THR A 39 8.63 7.88 18.11
CA THR A 39 8.70 6.44 18.37
C THR A 39 7.87 5.71 17.32
N MET A 40 8.49 4.75 16.65
CA MET A 40 7.81 3.82 15.74
C MET A 40 6.80 2.98 16.54
N PRO A 41 5.56 2.79 16.04
CA PRO A 41 4.61 1.88 16.67
C PRO A 41 5.19 0.46 16.75
N ASP A 42 4.97 -0.22 17.88
CA ASP A 42 5.40 -1.61 18.02
C ASP A 42 4.54 -2.53 17.14
N PHE A 43 5.19 -3.53 16.55
CA PHE A 43 4.53 -4.52 15.71
C PHE A 43 5.23 -5.86 15.86
N THR A 44 4.48 -6.93 15.62
CA THR A 44 4.99 -8.30 15.62
C THR A 44 4.82 -8.91 14.25
N VAL A 45 5.88 -9.52 13.74
CA VAL A 45 5.88 -10.20 12.44
C VAL A 45 6.13 -11.68 12.65
N THR A 46 5.34 -12.51 11.98
CA THR A 46 5.63 -13.94 11.86
C THR A 46 6.59 -14.16 10.70
N LEU A 47 7.73 -14.75 11.00
CA LEU A 47 8.78 -15.08 10.05
C LEU A 47 8.44 -16.36 9.28
N SER A 48 9.19 -16.62 8.21
CA SER A 48 8.96 -17.78 7.34
C SER A 48 9.16 -19.13 8.02
N ASP A 49 9.87 -19.16 9.14
CA ASP A 49 10.06 -20.34 9.99
C ASP A 49 8.96 -20.53 11.05
N ASN A 50 7.89 -19.71 11.00
CA ASN A 50 6.79 -19.63 11.98
C ASN A 50 7.18 -19.11 13.37
N THR A 51 8.39 -18.56 13.53
CA THR A 51 8.71 -17.78 14.72
C THR A 51 8.09 -16.39 14.62
N SER A 52 7.92 -15.73 15.76
CA SER A 52 7.42 -14.36 15.83
C SER A 52 8.49 -13.47 16.45
N VAL A 53 8.66 -12.29 15.90
CA VAL A 53 9.58 -11.27 16.41
C VAL A 53 8.85 -9.94 16.55
N SER A 54 9.07 -9.22 17.66
CA SER A 54 8.55 -7.87 17.84
C SER A 54 9.62 -6.81 17.60
N LEU A 55 9.21 -5.60 17.19
CA LEU A 55 10.14 -4.47 17.05
C LEU A 55 10.75 -4.09 18.41
N SER A 56 9.96 -4.13 19.47
CA SER A 56 10.43 -3.83 20.84
C SER A 56 11.52 -4.78 21.32
N GLU A 57 11.43 -6.09 21.01
CA GLU A 57 12.50 -7.06 21.28
C GLU A 57 13.80 -6.69 20.53
N LEU A 58 13.71 -6.42 19.22
CA LEU A 58 14.87 -6.07 18.40
C LEU A 58 15.56 -4.78 18.89
N LEU A 59 14.79 -3.78 19.31
CA LEU A 59 15.32 -2.52 19.86
C LEU A 59 15.88 -2.68 21.28
N ALA A 60 15.45 -3.68 22.04
CA ALA A 60 16.02 -3.96 23.36
C ALA A 60 17.39 -4.66 23.25
N GLU A 61 17.60 -5.43 22.19
CA GLU A 61 18.84 -6.18 21.94
C GLU A 61 19.88 -5.39 21.10
N ASN A 62 19.44 -4.40 20.31
CA ASN A 62 20.30 -3.68 19.36
C ASN A 62 20.18 -2.16 19.54
N ASP A 63 21.32 -1.46 19.44
CA ASP A 63 21.37 0.02 19.48
C ASP A 63 20.75 0.68 18.23
N LEU A 64 20.69 -0.05 17.11
CA LEU A 64 20.16 0.41 15.83
C LEU A 64 19.50 -0.74 15.09
N VAL A 65 18.30 -0.50 14.55
CA VAL A 65 17.58 -1.43 13.69
C VAL A 65 17.20 -0.72 12.40
N VAL A 66 17.61 -1.28 11.27
CA VAL A 66 17.25 -0.79 9.93
C VAL A 66 16.13 -1.66 9.37
N LEU A 67 14.95 -1.07 9.15
CA LEU A 67 13.81 -1.75 8.53
C LEU A 67 13.83 -1.53 7.01
N ASN A 68 14.07 -2.60 6.26
CA ASN A 68 13.97 -2.59 4.80
C ASN A 68 12.62 -3.19 4.36
N VAL A 69 11.75 -2.38 3.75
CA VAL A 69 10.46 -2.81 3.22
C VAL A 69 10.54 -2.87 1.70
N PHE A 70 10.47 -4.08 1.13
CA PHE A 70 10.57 -4.29 -0.31
C PHE A 70 9.54 -5.31 -0.82
N ALA A 71 9.46 -5.44 -2.15
CA ALA A 71 8.65 -6.45 -2.81
C ALA A 71 9.36 -6.97 -4.08
N THR A 72 9.01 -8.17 -4.53
CA THR A 72 9.61 -8.82 -5.72
C THR A 72 9.35 -8.08 -7.04
N TRP A 73 8.43 -7.13 -7.02
CA TRP A 73 8.05 -6.28 -8.16
C TRP A 73 8.44 -4.81 -7.93
N CYS A 74 9.21 -4.51 -6.86
CA CYS A 74 9.72 -3.18 -6.59
C CYS A 74 11.04 -2.94 -7.36
N GLY A 75 10.93 -2.41 -8.58
CA GLY A 75 12.10 -2.07 -9.41
C GLY A 75 13.13 -1.14 -8.73
N PRO A 76 12.71 -0.04 -8.06
CA PRO A 76 13.66 0.81 -7.33
C PRO A 76 14.40 0.09 -6.20
N CYS A 77 13.71 -0.79 -5.47
CA CYS A 77 14.31 -1.53 -4.36
C CYS A 77 15.45 -2.46 -4.83
N GLU A 78 15.29 -3.09 -6.01
CA GLU A 78 16.31 -3.96 -6.60
C GLU A 78 17.61 -3.21 -6.90
N ILE A 79 17.49 -1.95 -7.32
CA ILE A 79 18.64 -1.08 -7.62
C ILE A 79 19.38 -0.68 -6.33
N GLU A 80 18.68 -0.60 -5.19
CA GLU A 80 19.25 -0.21 -3.89
C GLU A 80 19.97 -1.36 -3.17
N PHE A 81 19.63 -2.63 -3.45
CA PHE A 81 20.23 -3.78 -2.75
C PHE A 81 21.76 -3.87 -2.81
N PRO A 82 22.44 -3.63 -3.95
CA PRO A 82 23.90 -3.66 -4.01
C PRO A 82 24.58 -2.65 -3.10
N ASP A 83 23.91 -1.55 -2.78
CA ASP A 83 24.43 -0.55 -1.84
C ASP A 83 24.15 -0.95 -0.39
N MET A 84 22.99 -1.56 -0.13
CA MET A 84 22.68 -2.13 1.19
C MET A 84 23.67 -3.23 1.59
N GLU A 85 24.06 -4.12 0.66
CA GLU A 85 25.05 -5.18 0.92
C GLU A 85 26.44 -4.65 1.31
N LYS A 86 26.79 -3.40 0.98
CA LYS A 86 28.08 -2.80 1.38
C LYS A 86 28.06 -2.26 2.81
N VAL A 87 26.88 -2.05 3.38
CA VAL A 87 26.68 -1.43 4.70
C VAL A 87 26.46 -2.50 5.78
N TYR A 88 25.99 -3.69 5.40
CA TYR A 88 25.91 -4.88 6.26
C TYR A 88 27.27 -5.58 6.38
#